data_AF-A0A967LZY1-F1
#
_entry.id   AF-A0A967LZY1-F1
#
_cell.length_a   1.000
_cell.length_b   1.000
_cell.length_c   1.000
_cell.angle_alpha   90.00
_cell.angle_beta   90.00
_cell.angle_gamma   90.00
#
_symmetry.space_group_name_H-M   'P 1'
#
loop_
_entity.id
_entity.type
_entity.pdbx_description
1 polymer ?
#
loop_
_entity_poly.entity_id
_entity_poly.type
_entity_poly.pdbx_seq_one_letter_code
_entity_poly.pdbx_strand_id
1 'polypeptide(L)'
;DALGGKPFQAFPGQDHRAHITAHLNFMATNMARNNPMVMASLEKNIFEHISLMAQEQVELEFRDELQQLQQMQMMMQQNPQMAQQMQMQVMQIQQKIEARKAQLIAEMMEEFMKEEKKITSQFDNDPIAKLRSRELDLRAMENDRKEREGKERMDLDKMKAMMNQQNQDEKLEQNEELAKLRADTSIEKTILSKTIPNVDSMMKNGQNMVPNVKIMRGEN
;
A
#
# COMPACT_ATOMS: atom_id res chain seq x y z
N ASP A 1 2.68 -13.62 -7.29
CA ASP A 1 1.61 -14.28 -6.55
C ASP A 1 0.36 -13.41 -6.56
N ALA A 2 -0.76 -13.95 -7.08
CA ALA A 2 -1.99 -13.25 -7.52
C ALA A 2 -2.66 -12.37 -6.43
N LEU A 3 -2.28 -12.58 -5.18
CA LEU A 3 -2.89 -11.99 -3.99
C LEU A 3 -2.26 -10.66 -3.56
N GLY A 4 -1.12 -10.28 -4.13
CA GLY A 4 -0.31 -9.15 -3.66
C GLY A 4 -0.56 -7.79 -4.33
N GLY A 5 -1.50 -7.68 -5.27
CA GLY A 5 -1.85 -6.41 -5.94
C GLY A 5 -0.74 -5.76 -6.79
N LYS A 6 0.43 -6.40 -6.94
CA LYS A 6 1.50 -5.96 -7.86
C LYS A 6 1.23 -6.50 -9.26
N PRO A 7 1.46 -5.70 -10.33
CA PRO A 7 1.31 -6.16 -11.70
C PRO A 7 2.27 -7.33 -11.95
N PHE A 8 1.73 -8.45 -12.44
CA PHE A 8 2.50 -9.60 -12.89
C PHE A 8 3.14 -9.25 -14.24
N GLN A 9 4.43 -9.53 -14.39
CA GLN A 9 5.14 -9.36 -15.65
C GLN A 9 5.99 -10.60 -15.89
N ALA A 10 5.74 -11.28 -17.01
CA ALA A 10 6.60 -12.37 -17.45
C ALA A 10 7.97 -11.81 -17.89
N PHE A 11 9.05 -12.56 -17.68
CA PHE A 11 10.39 -12.19 -18.14
C PHE A 11 11.13 -13.40 -18.74
N PRO A 12 12.12 -13.17 -19.64
CA PRO A 12 12.84 -14.26 -20.31
C PRO A 12 13.60 -15.19 -19.35
N GLY A 13 13.68 -16.48 -19.69
CA GLY A 13 14.40 -17.49 -18.91
C GLY A 13 13.64 -18.08 -17.72
N GLN A 14 12.34 -17.78 -17.58
CA GLN A 14 11.47 -18.51 -16.67
C GLN A 14 11.04 -19.85 -17.25
N ASP A 15 10.67 -20.80 -16.39
CA ASP A 15 9.86 -21.94 -16.83
C ASP A 15 8.42 -21.46 -17.08
N HIS A 16 8.19 -20.89 -18.27
CA HIS A 16 6.91 -20.34 -18.66
C HIS A 16 5.79 -21.40 -18.57
N ARG A 17 6.09 -22.68 -18.84
CA ARG A 17 5.11 -23.77 -18.79
C ARG A 17 4.69 -24.08 -17.36
N ALA A 18 5.63 -24.16 -16.43
CA ALA A 18 5.33 -24.34 -15.01
C ALA A 18 4.50 -23.18 -14.45
N HIS A 19 4.83 -21.94 -14.84
CA HIS A 19 4.06 -20.75 -14.45
C HIS A 19 2.62 -20.79 -14.98
N ILE A 20 2.42 -21.07 -16.27
CA ILE A 20 1.08 -21.21 -16.86
C ILE A 20 0.29 -22.30 -16.13
N THR A 21 0.92 -23.43 -15.82
CA THR A 21 0.28 -24.53 -15.08
C THR A 21 -0.13 -24.11 -13.67
N ALA A 22 0.72 -23.37 -12.95
CA ALA A 22 0.39 -22.84 -11.64
C ALA A 22 -0.79 -21.86 -11.70
N HIS A 23 -0.83 -20.98 -12.70
CA HIS A 23 -1.95 -20.06 -12.92
C HIS A 23 -3.24 -20.81 -13.26
N LEU A 24 -3.20 -21.81 -14.14
CA LEU A 24 -4.34 -22.67 -14.46
C LEU A 24 -4.90 -23.37 -13.22
N ASN A 25 -4.03 -23.92 -12.37
CA ASN A 25 -4.45 -24.52 -11.10
C ASN A 25 -5.05 -23.48 -10.14
N PHE A 26 -4.53 -22.26 -10.12
CA PHE A 26 -5.08 -21.19 -9.30
C PHE A 26 -6.44 -20.69 -9.84
N MET A 27 -6.62 -20.61 -11.17
CA MET A 27 -7.92 -20.33 -11.81
C MET A 27 -8.96 -21.40 -11.44
N ALA A 28 -8.54 -22.64 -11.19
CA ALA A 28 -9.39 -23.70 -10.68
C ALA A 28 -9.91 -23.43 -9.27
N THR A 29 -9.29 -22.55 -8.48
CA THR A 29 -9.74 -22.28 -7.11
C THR A 29 -11.04 -21.49 -7.10
N ASN A 30 -11.84 -21.70 -6.06
CA ASN A 30 -13.11 -20.98 -5.91
C ASN A 30 -12.89 -19.47 -5.73
N MET A 31 -11.78 -19.09 -5.09
CA MET A 31 -11.35 -17.70 -4.92
C MET A 31 -11.19 -16.98 -6.27
N ALA A 32 -10.51 -17.60 -7.24
CA ALA A 32 -10.32 -17.02 -8.56
C ALA A 32 -11.63 -17.00 -9.37
N ARG A 33 -12.42 -18.09 -9.34
CA ARG A 33 -13.71 -18.18 -10.06
C ARG A 33 -14.75 -17.16 -9.58
N ASN A 34 -14.74 -16.84 -8.29
CA ASN A 34 -15.68 -15.88 -7.71
C ASN A 34 -15.22 -14.41 -7.89
N ASN A 35 -14.02 -14.17 -8.43
CA ASN A 35 -13.46 -12.85 -8.62
C ASN A 35 -13.04 -12.62 -10.09
N PRO A 36 -13.94 -12.04 -10.93
CA PRO A 36 -13.66 -11.80 -12.34
C PRO A 36 -12.42 -10.95 -12.60
N MET A 37 -12.08 -10.03 -11.69
CA MET A 37 -10.87 -9.20 -11.83
C MET A 37 -9.60 -10.03 -11.66
N VAL A 38 -9.58 -10.96 -10.71
CA VAL A 38 -8.47 -11.90 -10.52
C VAL A 38 -8.35 -12.82 -11.73
N MET A 39 -9.46 -13.37 -12.23
CA MET A 39 -9.45 -14.20 -13.44
C MET A 39 -8.85 -13.47 -14.64
N ALA A 40 -9.32 -12.25 -14.93
CA ALA A 40 -8.81 -11.45 -16.04
C ALA A 40 -7.31 -11.13 -15.90
N SER A 41 -6.84 -10.86 -14.67
CA SER A 41 -5.41 -10.62 -14.41
C SER A 41 -4.54 -11.87 -14.61
N LEU A 42 -5.06 -13.05 -14.29
CA LEU A 42 -4.38 -14.33 -14.49
C LEU A 42 -4.29 -14.64 -15.98
N GLU A 43 -5.41 -14.53 -16.70
CA GLU A 43 -5.46 -14.70 -18.16
C GLU A 43 -4.47 -13.78 -18.86
N LYS A 44 -4.47 -12.47 -18.51
CA LYS A 44 -3.50 -11.52 -19.06
C LYS A 44 -2.07 -11.99 -18.86
N ASN A 45 -1.72 -12.43 -17.66
CA ASN A 45 -0.36 -12.85 -17.39
C ASN A 45 0.00 -14.15 -18.12
N ILE A 46 -0.92 -15.11 -18.22
CA ILE A 46 -0.74 -16.31 -19.05
C ILE A 46 -0.47 -15.93 -20.51
N PHE A 47 -1.17 -14.94 -21.05
CA PHE A 47 -0.94 -14.44 -22.40
C PHE A 47 0.44 -13.79 -22.58
N GLU A 48 0.93 -13.07 -21.57
CA GLU A 48 2.32 -12.58 -21.56
C GLU A 48 3.33 -13.72 -21.58
N HIS A 49 3.11 -14.78 -20.79
CA HIS A 49 3.94 -15.98 -20.79
C HIS A 49 3.94 -16.71 -22.15
N ILE A 50 2.78 -16.88 -22.77
CA ILE A 50 2.66 -17.49 -24.11
C ILE A 50 3.40 -16.64 -25.16
N SER A 51 3.26 -15.31 -25.10
CA SER A 51 3.95 -14.42 -26.02
C SER A 51 5.49 -14.50 -25.88
N LEU A 52 6.01 -14.60 -24.66
CA LEU A 52 7.45 -14.76 -24.43
C LEU A 52 7.93 -16.15 -24.83
N MET A 53 7.20 -17.21 -24.47
CA MET A 53 7.53 -18.57 -24.88
C MET A 53 7.58 -18.69 -26.41
N ALA A 54 6.66 -18.03 -27.14
CA ALA A 54 6.67 -18.00 -28.60
C ALA A 54 7.92 -17.29 -29.13
N GLN A 55 8.28 -16.16 -28.53
CA GLN A 55 9.47 -15.40 -28.90
C GLN A 55 10.74 -16.24 -28.69
N GLU A 56 10.91 -16.84 -27.51
CA GLU A 56 12.06 -17.69 -27.19
C GLU A 56 12.15 -18.90 -28.12
N GLN A 57 11.02 -19.55 -28.42
CA GLN A 57 10.96 -20.68 -29.34
C GLN A 57 11.36 -20.26 -30.76
N VAL A 58 10.90 -19.11 -31.25
CA VAL A 58 11.30 -18.58 -32.56
C VAL A 58 12.78 -18.21 -32.60
N GLU A 59 13.32 -17.62 -31.54
CA GLU A 59 14.75 -17.30 -31.45
C GLU A 59 15.63 -18.54 -31.49
N LEU A 60 15.16 -19.66 -30.96
CA LEU A 60 15.82 -20.96 -31.08
C LEU A 60 15.64 -21.57 -32.49
N GLU A 61 14.43 -21.54 -33.05
CA GLU A 61 14.12 -22.10 -34.38
C GLU A 61 14.84 -21.34 -35.51
N PHE A 62 14.94 -20.02 -35.42
CA PHE A 62 15.51 -19.13 -36.44
C PHE A 62 16.86 -18.55 -36.02
N ARG A 63 17.61 -19.25 -35.16
CA ARG A 63 18.90 -18.75 -34.64
C ARG A 63 19.86 -18.37 -35.77
N ASP A 64 19.97 -19.22 -36.79
CA ASP A 64 20.88 -19.01 -37.91
C ASP A 64 20.40 -17.86 -38.80
N GLU A 65 19.10 -17.79 -39.10
CA GLU A 65 18.49 -16.70 -39.85
C GLU A 65 18.60 -15.36 -39.12
N LEU A 66 18.45 -15.34 -37.80
CA LEU A 66 18.60 -14.14 -36.97
C LEU A 66 20.06 -13.67 -36.95
N GLN A 67 21.04 -14.59 -36.86
CA GLN A 67 22.45 -14.25 -37.01
C GLN A 67 22.76 -13.70 -38.40
N GLN A 68 22.20 -14.32 -39.44
CA GLN A 68 22.33 -13.83 -40.81
C GLN A 68 21.71 -12.43 -40.96
N LEU A 69 20.53 -12.20 -40.38
CA LEU A 69 19.83 -10.92 -40.42
C LEU A 69 20.64 -9.84 -39.70
N GLN A 70 21.25 -10.15 -38.56
CA GLN A 70 22.13 -9.23 -37.84
C GLN A 70 23.39 -8.87 -38.64
N GLN A 71 24.02 -9.86 -39.28
CA GLN A 71 25.19 -9.63 -40.15
C GLN A 71 24.81 -8.79 -41.38
N MET A 72 23.65 -9.08 -41.96
CA MET A 72 23.10 -8.38 -43.11
C MET A 72 22.77 -6.93 -42.78
N GLN A 73 22.21 -6.67 -41.60
CA GLN A 73 21.91 -5.33 -41.11
C GLN A 73 23.19 -4.49 -40.89
N MET A 74 24.26 -5.11 -40.40
CA MET A 74 25.56 -4.47 -40.24
C MET A 74 26.22 -4.10 -41.58
N MET A 75 26.12 -4.99 -42.59
CA MET A 75 26.59 -4.68 -43.95
C MET A 75 25.79 -3.56 -44.61
N MET A 76 24.48 -3.46 -44.33
CA MET A 76 23.62 -2.42 -44.87
C MET A 76 24.04 -1.02 -44.43
N GLN A 77 24.57 -0.92 -43.20
CA GLN A 77 25.05 0.34 -42.61
C GLN A 77 26.41 0.78 -43.19
N GLN A 78 27.22 -0.16 -43.68
CA GLN A 78 28.51 0.15 -44.30
C GLN A 78 28.41 0.47 -45.79
N ASN A 79 27.40 -0.07 -46.50
CA ASN A 79 27.36 0.05 -47.96
C ASN A 79 25.95 0.45 -48.48
N PRO A 80 25.67 1.76 -48.57
CA PRO A 80 24.35 2.29 -48.91
C PRO A 80 23.82 1.87 -50.30
N GLN A 81 24.72 1.55 -51.24
CA GLN A 81 24.35 1.16 -52.61
C GLN A 81 23.74 -0.25 -52.71
N MET A 82 24.12 -1.16 -51.81
CA MET A 82 23.48 -2.50 -51.71
C MET A 82 22.27 -2.53 -50.78
N ALA A 83 21.97 -1.42 -50.10
CA ALA A 83 20.93 -1.37 -49.09
C ALA A 83 19.55 -1.75 -49.65
N GLN A 84 19.22 -1.36 -50.88
CA GLN A 84 17.88 -1.56 -51.44
C GLN A 84 17.54 -3.03 -51.69
N GLN A 85 18.46 -3.81 -52.27
CA GLN A 85 18.23 -5.24 -52.51
C GLN A 85 18.24 -6.02 -51.18
N MET A 86 19.12 -5.62 -50.27
CA MET A 86 19.30 -6.30 -49.00
C MET A 86 18.15 -6.01 -48.02
N GLN A 87 17.55 -4.83 -48.09
CA GLN A 87 16.36 -4.47 -47.33
C GLN A 87 15.15 -5.37 -47.66
N MET A 88 14.96 -5.72 -48.94
CA MET A 88 13.90 -6.66 -49.34
C MET A 88 14.10 -8.04 -48.73
N GLN A 89 15.34 -8.54 -48.69
CA GLN A 89 15.66 -9.85 -48.10
C GLN A 89 15.47 -9.85 -46.58
N VAL A 90 15.92 -8.80 -45.88
CA VAL A 90 15.69 -8.62 -44.44
C VAL A 90 14.19 -8.61 -44.14
N MET A 91 13.41 -7.87 -44.92
CA MET A 91 11.96 -7.80 -44.73
C MET A 91 11.30 -9.18 -44.90
N GLN A 92 11.70 -9.97 -45.90
CA GLN A 92 11.17 -11.31 -46.10
C GLN A 92 11.50 -12.25 -44.94
N ILE A 93 12.73 -12.23 -44.44
CA ILE A 93 13.12 -13.05 -43.29
C ILE A 93 12.33 -12.62 -42.04
N GLN A 94 12.24 -11.32 -41.77
CA GLN A 94 11.45 -10.80 -40.65
C GLN A 94 9.98 -11.23 -40.74
N GLN A 95 9.37 -11.15 -41.92
CA GLN A 95 7.98 -11.58 -42.11
C GLN A 95 7.80 -13.08 -41.83
N LYS A 96 8.76 -13.94 -42.21
CA LYS A 96 8.72 -15.38 -41.89
C LYS A 96 8.79 -15.63 -40.39
N ILE A 97 9.69 -14.92 -39.69
CA ILE A 97 9.87 -14.99 -38.24
C ILE A 97 8.57 -14.58 -37.53
N GLU A 98 8.00 -13.41 -37.89
CA GLU A 98 6.75 -12.94 -37.30
C GLU A 98 5.58 -13.87 -37.60
N ALA A 99 5.50 -14.43 -38.81
CA ALA A 99 4.47 -15.40 -39.17
C ALA A 99 4.57 -16.68 -38.33
N ARG A 100 5.79 -17.19 -38.09
CA ARG A 100 5.99 -18.37 -37.23
C ARG A 100 5.66 -18.06 -35.78
N LYS A 101 6.06 -16.89 -35.28
CA LYS A 101 5.69 -16.43 -33.93
C LYS A 101 4.19 -16.42 -33.73
N ALA A 102 3.44 -15.90 -34.70
CA ALA A 102 1.98 -15.88 -34.65
C ALA A 102 1.37 -17.30 -34.62
N GLN A 103 1.92 -18.24 -35.39
CA GLN A 103 1.49 -19.64 -35.36
C GLN A 103 1.73 -20.28 -33.98
N LEU A 104 2.93 -20.09 -33.41
CA LEU A 104 3.27 -20.61 -32.09
C LEU A 104 2.36 -20.04 -31.00
N ILE A 105 2.08 -18.73 -31.04
CA ILE A 105 1.10 -18.11 -30.12
C ILE A 105 -0.27 -18.77 -30.28
N ALA A 106 -0.74 -18.97 -31.52
CA ALA A 106 -2.03 -19.61 -31.77
C ALA A 106 -2.09 -21.05 -31.24
N GLU A 107 -1.06 -21.86 -31.49
CA GLU A 107 -0.94 -23.24 -31.01
C GLU A 107 -0.96 -23.31 -29.47
N MET A 108 -0.16 -22.48 -28.80
CA MET A 108 -0.09 -22.44 -27.34
C MET A 108 -1.36 -21.87 -26.69
N MET A 109 -1.99 -20.88 -27.32
CA MET A 109 -3.30 -20.39 -26.88
C MET A 109 -4.37 -21.47 -27.00
N GLU A 110 -4.36 -22.26 -28.07
CA GLU A 110 -5.29 -23.37 -28.21
C GLU A 110 -5.09 -24.43 -27.11
N GLU A 111 -3.84 -24.76 -26.78
CA GLU A 111 -3.52 -25.65 -25.65
C GLU A 111 -4.03 -25.07 -24.33
N PHE A 112 -3.76 -23.78 -24.07
CA PHE A 112 -4.27 -23.09 -22.88
C PHE A 112 -5.80 -23.16 -22.78
N MET A 113 -6.53 -22.82 -23.85
CA MET A 113 -7.99 -22.86 -23.86
C MET A 113 -8.54 -24.27 -23.61
N LYS A 114 -7.87 -25.31 -24.12
CA LYS A 114 -8.23 -26.71 -23.85
C LYS A 114 -8.04 -27.07 -22.38
N GLU A 115 -6.93 -26.68 -21.78
CA GLU A 115 -6.64 -26.93 -20.36
C GLU A 115 -7.56 -26.12 -19.44
N GLU A 116 -7.78 -24.85 -19.73
CA GLU A 116 -8.74 -23.99 -19.03
C GLU A 116 -10.14 -24.62 -19.05
N LYS A 117 -10.60 -25.09 -20.22
CA LYS A 117 -11.91 -25.74 -20.36
C LYS A 117 -12.00 -27.04 -19.56
N LYS A 118 -10.96 -27.87 -19.54
CA LYS A 118 -10.93 -29.10 -18.72
C LYS A 118 -11.05 -28.77 -17.23
N ILE A 119 -10.37 -27.74 -16.78
CA ILE A 119 -10.34 -27.33 -15.38
C ILE A 119 -11.67 -26.70 -14.96
N THR A 120 -12.25 -25.85 -15.80
CA THR A 120 -13.53 -25.18 -15.53
C THR A 120 -14.73 -26.11 -15.65
N SER A 121 -14.71 -27.07 -16.58
CA SER A 121 -15.81 -28.02 -16.81
C SER A 121 -15.99 -29.07 -15.71
N GLN A 122 -14.98 -29.32 -14.85
CA GLN A 122 -15.09 -30.30 -13.77
C GLN A 122 -16.15 -29.98 -12.71
N PHE A 123 -16.69 -28.76 -12.66
CA PHE A 123 -17.75 -28.35 -11.71
C PHE A 123 -19.12 -28.05 -12.35
N ASP A 124 -19.27 -28.22 -13.66
CA ASP A 124 -20.57 -28.05 -14.32
C ASP A 124 -21.59 -29.13 -13.94
N ASN A 125 -21.17 -30.22 -13.28
CA ASN A 125 -22.03 -31.38 -13.00
C ASN A 125 -22.59 -31.49 -11.56
N ASP A 126 -22.22 -30.61 -10.60
CA ASP A 126 -22.81 -30.68 -9.26
C ASP A 126 -23.22 -29.30 -8.69
N PRO A 127 -24.51 -28.92 -8.81
CA PRO A 127 -25.07 -27.71 -8.24
C PRO A 127 -24.86 -27.56 -6.72
N ILE A 128 -24.80 -28.68 -5.97
CA ILE A 128 -24.65 -28.66 -4.51
C ILE A 128 -23.21 -28.38 -4.12
N ALA A 129 -22.25 -28.98 -4.82
CA ALA A 129 -20.82 -28.70 -4.60
C ALA A 129 -20.48 -27.23 -4.87
N LYS A 130 -21.09 -26.63 -5.90
CA LYS A 130 -20.97 -25.19 -6.22
C LYS A 130 -21.55 -24.29 -5.12
N LEU A 131 -22.70 -24.64 -4.57
CA LEU A 131 -23.33 -23.90 -3.47
C LEU A 131 -22.51 -23.98 -2.18
N ARG A 132 -22.05 -25.19 -1.80
CA ARG A 132 -21.19 -25.36 -0.63
C ARG A 132 -19.85 -24.65 -0.76
N SER A 133 -19.24 -24.72 -1.93
CA SER A 133 -18.00 -24.00 -2.26
C SER A 133 -18.20 -22.49 -2.10
N ARG A 134 -19.27 -21.94 -2.67
CA ARG A 134 -19.60 -20.52 -2.55
C ARG A 134 -19.90 -20.12 -1.11
N GLU A 135 -20.59 -20.95 -0.34
CA GLU A 135 -20.85 -20.69 1.08
C GLU A 135 -19.57 -20.70 1.92
N LEU A 136 -18.68 -21.66 1.68
CA LEU A 136 -17.40 -21.76 2.40
C LEU A 136 -16.50 -20.56 2.12
N ASP A 137 -16.46 -20.10 0.86
CA ASP A 137 -15.73 -18.89 0.47
C ASP A 137 -16.34 -17.62 1.06
N LEU A 138 -17.67 -17.50 1.04
CA LEU A 138 -18.36 -16.36 1.68
C LEU A 138 -18.05 -16.31 3.18
N ARG A 139 -18.01 -17.46 3.85
CA ARG A 139 -17.57 -17.55 5.25
C ARG A 139 -16.10 -17.16 5.42
N ALA A 140 -15.22 -17.54 4.49
CA ALA A 140 -13.81 -17.14 4.53
C ALA A 140 -13.63 -15.63 4.35
N MET A 141 -14.31 -15.03 3.37
CA MET A 141 -14.33 -13.57 3.16
C MET A 141 -14.93 -12.82 4.35
N GLU A 142 -16.00 -13.35 4.94
CA GLU A 142 -16.63 -12.76 6.13
C GLU A 142 -15.69 -12.82 7.34
N ASN A 143 -14.98 -13.94 7.53
CA ASN A 143 -13.98 -14.07 8.59
C ASN A 143 -12.82 -13.09 8.40
N ASP A 144 -12.29 -12.96 7.18
CA ASP A 144 -11.21 -12.00 6.89
C ASP A 144 -11.69 -10.55 7.09
N ARG A 145 -12.91 -10.22 6.67
CA ARG A 145 -13.51 -8.90 6.95
C ARG A 145 -13.62 -8.65 8.45
N LYS A 146 -14.13 -9.62 9.22
CA LYS A 146 -14.22 -9.52 10.68
C LYS A 146 -12.85 -9.39 11.34
N GLU A 147 -11.83 -10.08 10.83
CA GLU A 147 -10.47 -9.96 11.34
C GLU A 147 -9.92 -8.55 11.12
N ARG A 148 -10.11 -7.97 9.92
CA ARG A 148 -9.67 -6.60 9.62
C ARG A 148 -10.42 -5.56 10.46
N GLU A 149 -11.75 -5.64 10.50
CA GLU A 149 -12.59 -4.77 11.34
C GLU A 149 -12.18 -4.87 12.82
N GLY A 150 -11.86 -6.09 13.29
CA GLY A 150 -11.35 -6.33 14.64
C GLY A 150 -10.00 -5.67 14.89
N LYS A 151 -9.06 -5.76 13.95
CA LYS A 151 -7.75 -5.09 14.03
C LYS A 151 -7.89 -3.57 14.04
N GLU A 152 -8.66 -3.00 13.12
CA GLU A 152 -8.89 -1.56 13.04
C GLU A 152 -9.52 -1.03 14.33
N ARG A 153 -10.50 -1.76 14.88
CA ARG A 153 -11.11 -1.40 16.16
C ARG A 153 -10.12 -1.46 17.32
N MET A 154 -9.30 -2.50 17.41
CA MET A 154 -8.24 -2.59 18.42
C MET A 154 -7.23 -1.45 18.30
N ASP A 155 -6.86 -1.07 17.08
CA ASP A 155 -5.94 0.04 16.84
C ASP A 155 -6.56 1.39 17.24
N LEU A 156 -7.83 1.61 16.95
CA LEU A 156 -8.58 2.79 17.42
C LEU A 156 -8.67 2.84 18.94
N ASP A 157 -8.98 1.72 19.59
CA ASP A 157 -9.03 1.63 21.06
C ASP A 157 -7.64 1.91 21.67
N LYS A 158 -6.57 1.41 21.05
CA LYS A 158 -5.18 1.67 21.47
C LYS A 158 -4.81 3.14 21.30
N MET A 159 -5.16 3.77 20.18
CA MET A 159 -4.95 5.20 19.96
C MET A 159 -5.71 6.05 20.99
N LYS A 160 -6.97 5.69 21.26
CA LYS A 160 -7.79 6.38 22.27
C LYS A 160 -7.20 6.23 23.67
N ALA A 161 -6.70 5.05 24.02
CA ALA A 161 -6.01 4.82 25.30
C ALA A 161 -4.74 5.68 25.41
N MET A 162 -3.92 5.75 24.35
CA MET A 162 -2.73 6.61 24.32
C MET A 162 -3.08 8.10 24.43
N MET A 163 -4.09 8.59 23.71
CA MET A 163 -4.54 9.99 23.83
C MET A 163 -5.08 10.29 25.23
N ASN A 164 -5.85 9.38 25.83
CA ASN A 164 -6.32 9.55 27.20
C ASN A 164 -5.16 9.59 28.20
N GLN A 165 -4.13 8.76 28.00
CA GLN A 165 -2.92 8.78 28.81
C GLN A 165 -2.18 10.11 28.65
N GLN A 166 -1.96 10.60 27.43
CA GLN A 166 -1.34 11.90 27.17
C GLN A 166 -2.10 13.05 27.85
N ASN A 167 -3.43 13.09 27.68
CA ASN A 167 -4.26 14.10 28.34
C ASN A 167 -4.18 14.02 29.88
N GLN A 168 -4.04 12.82 30.44
CA GLN A 168 -3.88 12.64 31.88
C GLN A 168 -2.51 13.11 32.36
N ASP A 169 -1.45 12.78 31.62
CA ASP A 169 -0.08 13.21 31.90
C ASP A 169 0.05 14.73 31.81
N GLU A 170 -0.51 15.36 30.76
CA GLU A 170 -0.56 16.82 30.61
C GLU A 170 -1.30 17.49 31.78
N LYS A 171 -2.43 16.91 32.22
CA LYS A 171 -3.15 17.42 33.41
C LYS A 171 -2.34 17.30 34.69
N LEU A 172 -1.60 16.20 34.86
CA LEU A 172 -0.73 16.02 36.03
C LEU A 172 0.40 17.04 36.01
N GLU A 173 1.02 17.26 34.85
CA GLU A 173 2.08 18.26 34.67
C GLU A 173 1.58 19.68 34.94
N GLN A 174 0.42 20.07 34.37
CA GLN A 174 -0.20 21.37 34.65
C GLN A 174 -0.54 21.55 36.15
N ASN A 175 -1.01 20.50 36.82
CA ASN A 175 -1.28 20.54 38.26
C ASN A 175 -0.01 20.69 39.09
N GLU A 176 1.08 20.03 38.68
CA GLU A 176 2.39 20.17 39.32
C GLU A 176 2.94 21.59 39.14
N GLU A 177 2.88 22.15 37.92
CA GLU A 177 3.31 23.51 37.62
C GLU A 177 2.49 24.55 38.42
N LEU A 178 1.16 24.38 38.47
CA LEU A 178 0.30 25.25 39.27
C LEU A 178 0.63 25.18 40.78
N ALA A 179 0.98 24.00 41.29
CA ALA A 179 1.41 23.85 42.68
C ALA A 179 2.74 24.59 42.94
N LYS A 180 3.71 24.50 42.01
CA LYS A 180 4.98 25.25 42.08
C LYS A 180 4.74 26.76 42.07
N LEU A 181 3.95 27.27 41.12
CA LEU A 181 3.61 28.70 41.03
C LEU A 181 2.93 29.23 42.30
N ARG A 182 2.03 28.44 42.91
CA ARG A 182 1.40 28.80 44.20
C ARG A 182 2.40 28.83 45.34
N ALA A 183 3.32 27.87 45.39
CA ALA A 183 4.40 27.85 46.38
C ALA A 183 5.30 29.09 46.23
N ASP A 184 5.73 29.39 45.00
CA ASP A 184 6.56 30.55 44.68
C ASP A 184 5.87 31.86 45.06
N THR A 185 4.59 32.02 44.68
CA THR A 185 3.79 33.20 45.05
C THR A 185 3.65 33.33 46.58
N SER A 186 3.48 32.21 47.29
CA SER A 186 3.39 32.21 48.76
C SER A 186 4.72 32.60 49.41
N ILE A 187 5.84 32.14 48.86
CA ILE A 187 7.19 32.54 49.29
C ILE A 187 7.40 34.02 49.04
N GLU A 188 7.10 34.51 47.83
CA GLU A 188 7.23 35.92 47.46
C GLU A 188 6.39 36.82 48.36
N LYS A 189 5.13 36.47 48.61
CA LYS A 189 4.26 37.19 49.56
C LYS A 189 4.87 37.24 50.97
N THR A 190 5.47 36.14 51.42
CA THR A 190 6.14 36.07 52.73
C THR A 190 7.38 36.97 52.77
N ILE A 191 8.16 37.03 51.70
CA ILE A 191 9.32 37.92 51.56
C ILE A 191 8.86 39.38 51.55
N LEU A 192 7.92 39.75 50.68
CA LEU A 192 7.38 41.12 50.60
C LEU A 192 6.78 41.57 51.93
N SER A 193 6.05 40.70 52.63
CA SER A 193 5.53 40.99 53.97
C SER A 193 6.62 41.26 55.01
N LYS A 194 7.83 40.73 54.83
CA LYS A 194 8.98 40.96 55.72
C LYS A 194 9.82 42.16 55.30
N THR A 195 9.87 42.45 54.00
CA THR A 195 10.73 43.50 53.42
C THR A 195 10.04 44.86 53.33
N ILE A 196 8.72 44.90 53.16
CA ILE A 196 7.95 46.15 53.14
C ILE A 196 7.70 46.59 54.59
N PRO A 197 8.17 47.79 55.01
CA PRO A 197 7.86 48.31 56.34
C PRO A 197 6.36 48.51 56.48
N ASN A 198 5.82 48.08 57.62
CA ASN A 198 4.39 48.17 57.92
C ASN A 198 3.90 49.61 57.74
N VAL A 199 2.73 49.82 57.15
CA VAL A 199 2.20 51.17 56.82
C VAL A 199 2.16 52.07 58.08
N ASP A 200 1.98 51.45 59.25
CA ASP A 200 2.08 52.07 60.57
C ASP A 200 3.45 52.72 60.88
N SER A 201 4.56 52.15 60.40
CA SER A 201 5.89 52.76 60.61
C SER A 201 6.15 53.93 59.67
N MET A 202 5.52 53.95 58.49
CA MET A 202 5.59 55.08 57.56
C MET A 202 4.69 56.25 58.04
N MET A 203 3.53 55.98 58.63
CA MET A 203 2.63 57.01 59.18
C MET A 203 3.16 57.67 60.47
N LYS A 204 3.97 56.97 61.27
CA LYS A 204 4.55 57.54 62.51
C LYS A 204 5.46 58.74 62.28
N ASN A 205 6.08 58.88 61.10
CA ASN A 205 6.92 60.05 60.78
C ASN A 205 6.11 61.30 60.39
N GLY A 206 4.80 61.19 60.13
CA GLY A 206 3.95 62.31 59.72
C GLY A 206 3.05 62.89 60.81
N GLN A 207 2.85 62.21 61.95
CA GLN A 207 1.81 62.53 62.93
C GLN A 207 2.25 63.38 64.13
N ASN A 208 3.48 63.90 64.17
CA ASN A 208 3.94 64.75 65.28
C ASN A 208 3.41 66.20 65.25
N MET A 209 2.44 66.49 64.38
CA MET A 209 1.82 67.80 64.25
C MET A 209 0.31 67.55 64.13
N VAL A 210 -0.47 67.76 65.21
CA VAL A 210 -1.70 68.60 65.27
C VAL A 210 -2.40 68.34 66.64
N PRO A 211 -2.84 69.38 67.40
CA PRO A 211 -3.42 69.24 68.74
C PRO A 211 -4.91 68.85 68.74
N ASN A 212 -5.34 68.25 69.86
CA ASN A 212 -6.64 67.62 70.09
C ASN A 212 -7.71 68.64 70.53
N VAL A 213 -8.85 68.73 69.83
CA VAL A 213 -10.04 69.52 70.26
C VAL A 213 -11.24 68.56 70.42
N LYS A 214 -11.76 68.48 71.65
CA LYS A 214 -12.88 67.62 72.04
C LYS A 214 -14.16 68.46 72.10
N ILE A 215 -15.13 68.19 71.23
CA ILE A 215 -16.46 68.81 71.25
C ILE A 215 -17.40 67.91 72.06
N MET A 216 -17.92 68.43 73.18
CA MET A 216 -19.00 67.82 73.97
C MET A 216 -20.34 68.05 73.27
N ARG A 217 -21.17 67.01 73.16
CA ARG A 217 -22.56 67.11 72.71
C ARG A 217 -23.46 66.80 73.91
N GLY A 218 -24.23 67.79 74.36
CA GLY A 218 -25.24 67.68 75.41
C GLY A 218 -26.57 67.16 74.86
N GLU A 219 -27.36 66.53 75.72
CA GLU A 219 -28.77 66.20 75.52
C GLU A 219 -29.66 67.22 76.23
N ASN A 220 -30.70 67.65 75.49
CA ASN A 220 -31.90 68.40 75.84
C ASN A 220 -31.79 69.89 76.15
#